data_AF-A0A3N1CRC1-F1
#
_entry.id   AF-A0A3N1CRC1-F1
#
_cell.length_a   1.000
_cell.length_b   1.000
_cell.length_c   1.000
_cell.angle_alpha   90.00
_cell.angle_beta   90.00
_cell.angle_gamma   90.00
#
_symmetry.space_group_name_H-M   'P 1'
#
loop_
_entity.id
_entity.type
_entity.pdbx_description
1 polymer ?
#
loop_
_entity_poly.entity_id
_entity_poly.type
_entity_poly.pdbx_seq_one_letter_code
_entity_poly.pdbx_strand_id
1 'polypeptide(L)'
;MDESFADLAARQEALVRALVAGADLPAGFIAPHVDAAARALLRKRFGEVLHPWPALVLHREEYLCWAAGRPTRGSWLDGWDFARAHRAALAPEARAALAVREALWHYPPAGASDARPRRAPALRFFPGGLVLAAFTKARVFGRA
;
A
#
# COMPACT_ATOMS: atom_id res chain seq x y z
N MET A 1 29.78 20.06 -19.66
CA MET A 1 29.10 18.87 -20.18
C MET A 1 28.12 18.27 -19.17
N ASP A 2 28.31 18.48 -17.86
CA ASP A 2 27.42 17.97 -16.79
C ASP A 2 26.03 18.65 -16.70
N GLU A 3 25.92 19.91 -17.12
CA GLU A 3 24.69 20.71 -16.95
C GLU A 3 23.50 20.17 -17.77
N SER A 4 23.77 19.60 -18.94
CA SER A 4 22.74 18.95 -19.78
C SER A 4 22.24 17.62 -19.20
N PHE A 5 23.10 16.88 -18.49
CA PHE A 5 22.70 15.62 -17.84
C PHE A 5 21.89 15.90 -16.57
N ALA A 6 22.27 16.93 -15.81
CA ALA A 6 21.51 17.38 -14.64
C ALA A 6 20.09 17.84 -15.04
N ASP A 7 19.94 18.59 -16.12
CA ASP A 7 18.63 19.00 -16.64
C ASP A 7 17.78 17.79 -17.11
N LEU A 8 18.38 16.83 -17.82
CA LEU A 8 17.67 15.61 -18.22
C LEU A 8 17.21 14.79 -17.02
N ALA A 9 18.09 14.58 -16.04
CA ALA A 9 17.77 13.83 -14.82
C ALA A 9 16.61 14.48 -14.05
N ALA A 10 16.63 15.81 -13.90
CA ALA A 10 15.55 16.56 -13.25
C ALA A 10 14.21 16.40 -13.98
N ARG A 11 14.20 16.45 -15.32
CA ARG A 11 12.98 16.24 -16.12
C ARG A 11 12.46 14.80 -16.04
N GLN A 12 13.36 13.81 -16.02
CA GLN A 12 13.00 12.40 -15.82
C GLN A 12 12.41 12.17 -14.43
N GLU A 13 13.01 12.74 -13.39
CA GLU A 13 12.46 12.70 -12.04
C GLU A 13 11.06 13.32 -11.99
N ALA A 14 10.88 14.51 -12.58
CA ALA A 14 9.59 15.18 -12.62
C ALA A 14 8.52 14.33 -13.35
N LEU A 15 8.87 13.68 -14.46
CA LEU A 15 7.97 12.73 -15.14
C LEU A 15 7.62 11.54 -14.25
N VAL A 16 8.60 10.95 -13.57
CA VAL A 16 8.36 9.82 -12.65
C VAL A 16 7.44 10.26 -11.51
N ARG A 17 7.66 11.43 -10.91
CA ARG A 17 6.79 12.00 -9.87
C ARG A 17 5.37 12.23 -10.39
N ALA A 18 5.20 12.71 -11.61
CA ALA A 18 3.87 12.84 -12.22
C ALA A 18 3.17 11.48 -12.34
N LEU A 19 3.89 10.45 -12.79
CA LEU A 19 3.36 9.10 -12.97
C LEU A 19 2.98 8.39 -11.66
N VAL A 20 3.78 8.53 -10.59
CA VAL A 20 3.65 7.70 -9.38
C VAL A 20 3.17 8.45 -8.14
N ALA A 21 3.20 9.78 -8.16
CA ALA A 21 2.91 10.63 -7.01
C ALA A 21 1.98 11.81 -7.34
N GLY A 22 1.38 11.83 -8.55
CA GLY A 22 0.41 12.85 -8.94
C GLY A 22 0.98 14.27 -9.04
N ALA A 23 2.30 14.42 -9.25
CA ALA A 23 2.91 15.72 -9.48
C ALA A 23 2.53 16.28 -10.87
N ASP A 24 2.84 17.57 -11.08
CA ASP A 24 2.58 18.22 -12.35
C ASP A 24 3.34 17.58 -13.51
N LEU A 25 2.66 17.45 -14.65
CA LEU A 25 3.22 16.92 -15.88
C LEU A 25 4.24 17.92 -16.47
N PRO A 26 5.51 17.51 -16.69
CA PRO A 26 6.47 18.38 -17.38
C PRO A 26 6.00 18.75 -18.80
N ALA A 27 6.40 19.94 -19.26
CA ALA A 27 6.09 20.41 -20.60
C ALA A 27 6.60 19.43 -21.69
N GLY A 28 5.86 19.34 -22.80
CA GLY A 28 6.21 18.48 -23.94
C GLY A 28 5.69 17.05 -23.87
N PHE A 29 5.07 16.63 -22.76
CA PHE A 29 4.38 15.34 -22.67
C PHE A 29 2.90 15.45 -23.01
N ILE A 30 2.36 14.41 -23.66
CA ILE A 30 0.95 14.29 -23.99
C ILE A 30 0.21 13.72 -22.78
N ALA A 31 -0.61 14.54 -22.11
CA ALA A 31 -1.29 14.16 -20.87
C ALA A 31 -2.08 12.84 -20.96
N PRO A 32 -2.91 12.59 -22.01
CA PRO A 32 -3.61 11.31 -22.14
C PRO A 32 -2.70 10.05 -22.13
N HIS A 33 -1.48 10.14 -22.66
CA HIS A 33 -0.53 9.02 -22.67
C HIS A 33 0.06 8.78 -21.28
N VAL A 34 0.40 9.85 -20.57
CA VAL A 34 0.93 9.76 -19.20
C VAL A 34 -0.14 9.24 -18.26
N ASP A 35 -1.40 9.69 -18.41
CA ASP A 35 -2.51 9.17 -17.61
C ASP A 35 -2.76 7.68 -17.86
N ALA A 36 -2.64 7.24 -19.12
CA ALA A 36 -2.75 5.82 -19.46
C ALA A 36 -1.64 4.99 -18.80
N ALA A 37 -0.41 5.51 -18.79
CA ALA A 37 0.73 4.88 -18.13
C ALA A 37 0.55 4.84 -16.60
N ALA A 38 0.11 5.95 -15.98
CA ALA A 38 -0.19 6.02 -14.54
C ALA A 38 -1.25 4.98 -14.14
N ARG A 39 -2.35 4.85 -14.91
CA ARG A 39 -3.36 3.81 -14.69
C ARG A 39 -2.80 2.39 -14.85
N ALA A 40 -1.88 2.16 -15.78
CA ALA A 40 -1.23 0.85 -15.92
C ALA A 40 -0.33 0.53 -14.71
N LEU A 41 0.46 1.52 -14.24
CA LEU A 41 1.31 1.38 -13.07
C LEU A 41 0.51 1.15 -11.79
N LEU A 42 -0.63 1.82 -11.59
CA LEU A 42 -1.51 1.58 -10.45
C LEU A 42 -2.06 0.14 -10.45
N ARG A 43 -2.47 -0.38 -11.61
CA ARG A 43 -2.92 -1.77 -11.74
C ARG A 43 -1.79 -2.76 -11.43
N LYS A 44 -0.57 -2.49 -11.90
CA LYS A 44 0.62 -3.28 -11.57
C LYS A 44 0.89 -3.26 -10.06
N ARG A 45 0.89 -2.08 -9.44
CA ARG A 45 1.07 -1.89 -7.99
C ARG A 45 0.06 -2.71 -7.19
N PHE A 46 -1.21 -2.72 -7.59
CA PHE A 46 -2.21 -3.56 -6.92
C PHE A 46 -1.88 -5.06 -7.04
N GLY A 47 -1.46 -5.52 -8.22
CA GLY A 47 -0.99 -6.90 -8.40
C GLY A 47 0.13 -7.27 -7.43
N GLU A 48 1.10 -6.38 -7.24
CA GLU A 48 2.19 -6.58 -6.27
C GLU A 48 1.71 -6.57 -4.82
N VAL A 49 0.68 -5.77 -4.47
CA VAL A 49 0.07 -5.74 -3.13
C VAL A 49 -0.61 -7.06 -2.78
N LEU A 50 -1.20 -7.75 -3.77
CA LEU A 50 -1.88 -9.02 -3.53
C LEU A 50 -0.94 -10.13 -3.04
N HIS A 51 0.37 -10.04 -3.30
CA HIS A 51 1.33 -11.02 -2.80
C HIS A 51 1.41 -11.01 -1.25
N PRO A 52 1.72 -9.88 -0.58
CA PRO A 52 1.66 -9.79 0.87
C PRO A 52 0.23 -9.68 1.44
N TRP A 53 -0.77 -9.31 0.63
CA TRP A 53 -2.16 -9.07 1.06
C TRP A 53 -3.21 -9.73 0.15
N PRO A 54 -3.24 -11.06 0.04
CA PRO A 54 -4.13 -11.76 -0.90
C PRO A 54 -5.62 -11.53 -0.61
N ALA A 55 -5.97 -11.32 0.66
CA ALA A 55 -7.34 -11.03 1.08
C ALA A 55 -7.90 -9.68 0.54
N LEU A 56 -7.05 -8.82 -0.03
CA LEU A 56 -7.49 -7.55 -0.63
C LEU A 56 -7.99 -7.69 -2.07
N VAL A 57 -8.02 -8.90 -2.66
CA VAL A 57 -8.42 -9.11 -4.06
C VAL A 57 -9.78 -8.51 -4.42
N LEU A 58 -10.74 -8.52 -3.47
CA LEU A 58 -12.09 -7.99 -3.66
C LEU A 58 -12.16 -6.45 -3.57
N HIS A 59 -11.08 -5.78 -3.17
CA HIS A 59 -11.01 -4.34 -2.94
C HIS A 59 -10.22 -3.59 -4.01
N ARG A 60 -10.19 -4.12 -5.23
CA ARG A 60 -9.37 -3.60 -6.31
C ARG A 60 -9.71 -2.15 -6.64
N GLU A 61 -10.98 -1.84 -6.85
CA GLU A 61 -11.40 -0.52 -7.32
C GLU A 61 -11.19 0.53 -6.22
N GLU A 62 -11.51 0.19 -4.98
CA GLU A 62 -11.27 1.02 -3.80
C GLU A 62 -9.77 1.27 -3.61
N TYR A 63 -8.94 0.24 -3.79
CA TYR A 63 -7.49 0.39 -3.72
C TYR A 63 -6.97 1.32 -4.82
N LEU A 64 -7.38 1.14 -6.07
CA LEU A 64 -6.92 1.96 -7.19
C LEU A 64 -7.33 3.43 -7.01
N CYS A 65 -8.56 3.67 -6.55
CA CYS A 65 -9.04 5.00 -6.20
C CYS A 65 -8.23 5.60 -5.05
N TRP A 66 -8.03 4.84 -3.96
CA TRP A 66 -7.26 5.29 -2.81
C TRP A 66 -5.79 5.58 -3.13
N ALA A 67 -5.17 4.78 -4.00
CA ALA A 67 -3.75 4.87 -4.36
C ALA A 67 -3.45 5.92 -5.44
N ALA A 68 -4.47 6.40 -6.16
CA ALA A 68 -4.30 7.37 -7.23
C ALA A 68 -3.61 8.64 -6.71
N GLY A 69 -2.55 9.07 -7.40
CA GLY A 69 -1.76 10.24 -7.02
C GLY A 69 -0.94 10.10 -5.74
N ARG A 70 -0.88 8.92 -5.10
CA ARG A 70 -0.11 8.73 -3.87
C ARG A 70 1.21 8.01 -4.14
N PRO A 71 2.33 8.54 -3.62
CA PRO A 71 3.60 7.82 -3.61
C PRO A 71 3.43 6.40 -3.04
N THR A 72 4.11 5.43 -3.63
CA THR A 72 4.16 4.07 -3.06
C THR A 72 5.08 4.02 -1.86
N ARG A 73 4.69 3.22 -0.85
CA ARG A 73 5.52 2.84 0.29
C ARG A 73 5.98 1.38 0.21
N GLY A 74 5.88 0.80 -0.99
CA GLY A 74 6.08 -0.63 -1.22
C GLY A 74 4.81 -1.44 -0.94
N SER A 75 4.68 -2.58 -1.63
CA SER A 75 3.46 -3.40 -1.68
C SER A 75 2.95 -3.84 -0.31
N TRP A 76 3.87 -4.09 0.63
CA TRP A 76 3.51 -4.53 1.97
C TRP A 76 2.90 -3.41 2.82
N LEU A 77 3.50 -2.21 2.81
CA LEU A 77 2.98 -1.06 3.55
C LEU A 77 1.75 -0.46 2.88
N ASP A 78 1.73 -0.40 1.55
CA ASP A 78 0.58 0.10 0.81
C ASP A 78 -0.69 -0.70 1.14
N GLY A 79 -0.60 -2.04 1.18
CA GLY A 79 -1.71 -2.88 1.59
C GLY A 79 -2.13 -2.64 3.05
N TRP A 80 -1.17 -2.38 3.95
CA TRP A 80 -1.49 -2.07 5.36
C TRP A 80 -2.18 -0.71 5.50
N ASP A 81 -1.66 0.32 4.84
CA ASP A 81 -2.20 1.67 4.87
C ASP A 81 -3.62 1.71 4.28
N PHE A 82 -3.83 1.02 3.14
CA PHE A 82 -5.14 0.85 2.54
C PHE A 82 -6.12 0.17 3.51
N ALA A 83 -5.72 -0.98 4.05
CA ALA A 83 -6.57 -1.77 4.94
C ALA A 83 -6.96 -1.00 6.21
N ARG A 84 -6.03 -0.22 6.79
CA ARG A 84 -6.33 0.64 7.94
C ARG A 84 -7.30 1.76 7.60
N ALA A 85 -7.10 2.42 6.45
CA ALA A 85 -7.97 3.51 5.99
C ALA A 85 -9.40 3.03 5.69
N HIS A 86 -9.58 1.77 5.26
CA HIS A 86 -10.88 1.22 4.86
C HIS A 86 -11.43 0.17 5.81
N ARG A 87 -10.96 0.11 7.06
CA ARG A 87 -11.25 -0.96 8.02
C ARG A 87 -12.73 -1.36 8.10
N ALA A 88 -13.63 -0.37 8.05
CA ALA A 88 -15.07 -0.59 8.11
C ALA A 88 -15.64 -1.23 6.83
N ALA A 89 -15.09 -0.90 5.65
CA ALA A 89 -15.56 -1.40 4.35
C ALA A 89 -14.89 -2.71 3.92
N LEU A 90 -13.82 -3.13 4.60
CA LEU A 90 -13.12 -4.37 4.28
C LEU A 90 -14.02 -5.61 4.37
N ALA A 91 -13.84 -6.54 3.44
CA ALA A 91 -14.35 -7.89 3.55
C ALA A 91 -13.80 -8.56 4.82
N PRO A 92 -14.54 -9.51 5.41
CA PRO A 92 -14.14 -10.10 6.67
C PRO A 92 -12.73 -10.73 6.69
N GLU A 93 -12.33 -11.40 5.61
CA GLU A 93 -11.00 -12.00 5.45
C GLU A 93 -9.90 -10.93 5.43
N ALA A 94 -10.16 -9.80 4.78
CA ALA A 94 -9.25 -8.66 4.78
C ALA A 94 -9.15 -8.01 6.17
N ARG A 95 -10.25 -7.94 6.93
CA ARG A 95 -10.24 -7.47 8.33
C ARG A 95 -9.44 -8.40 9.23
N ALA A 96 -9.62 -9.72 9.07
CA ALA A 96 -8.85 -10.71 9.82
C ALA A 96 -7.35 -10.63 9.50
N ALA A 97 -6.99 -10.50 8.21
CA ALA A 97 -5.61 -10.31 7.77
C ALA A 97 -5.00 -9.03 8.36
N LEU A 98 -5.75 -7.92 8.40
CA LEU A 98 -5.33 -6.69 9.06
C LEU A 98 -5.11 -6.90 10.57
N ALA A 99 -6.03 -7.58 11.26
CA ALA A 99 -5.89 -7.87 12.69
C ALA A 99 -4.66 -8.73 12.99
N VAL A 100 -4.37 -9.74 12.15
CA VAL A 100 -3.13 -10.54 12.22
C VAL A 100 -1.91 -9.66 12.07
N ARG A 101 -1.90 -8.77 11.08
CA ARG A 101 -0.77 -7.86 10.86
C ARG A 101 -0.53 -6.95 12.06
N GLU A 102 -1.59 -6.34 12.59
CA GLU A 102 -1.53 -5.44 13.77
C GLU A 102 -1.18 -6.16 15.08
N ALA A 103 -1.42 -7.47 15.16
CA ALA A 103 -1.01 -8.31 16.28
C ALA A 103 0.47 -8.71 16.22
N LEU A 104 1.01 -8.92 15.01
CA LEU A 104 2.39 -9.37 14.80
C LEU A 104 3.40 -8.23 14.61
N TRP A 105 2.96 -7.05 14.15
CA TRP A 105 3.84 -5.94 13.78
C TRP A 105 3.42 -4.63 14.45
N HIS A 106 4.39 -3.80 14.75
CA HIS A 106 4.18 -2.39 15.03
C HIS A 106 4.03 -1.65 13.71
N TYR A 107 2.94 -0.91 13.59
CA TYR A 107 2.75 -0.01 12.47
C TYR A 107 3.87 1.06 12.50
N PRO A 108 4.53 1.35 11.37
CA PRO A 108 5.63 2.30 11.35
C PRO A 108 5.12 3.72 11.64
N PRO A 109 5.92 4.56 12.33
CA PRO A 109 5.59 5.98 12.47
C PRO A 109 5.55 6.67 11.10
N ALA A 110 4.96 7.87 11.06
CA ALA A 110 4.92 8.67 9.85
C ALA A 110 6.34 8.86 9.28
N GLY A 111 6.50 8.63 7.97
CA GLY A 111 7.80 8.74 7.29
C GLY A 111 8.73 7.52 7.38
N ALA A 112 8.43 6.50 8.19
CA ALA A 112 9.24 5.29 8.26
C ALA A 112 8.75 4.19 7.29
N SER A 113 9.68 3.54 6.59
CA SER A 113 9.38 2.46 5.64
C SER A 113 9.43 1.06 6.27
N ASP A 114 10.02 0.93 7.46
CA ASP A 114 10.25 -0.37 8.08
C ASP A 114 9.33 -0.59 9.28
N ALA A 115 8.38 -1.52 9.12
CA ALA A 115 7.62 -2.01 10.25
C ALA A 115 8.47 -2.94 11.11
N ARG A 116 8.25 -2.87 12.43
CA ARG A 116 9.01 -3.66 13.41
C ARG A 116 8.17 -4.81 13.94
N PRO A 117 8.71 -6.04 14.03
CA PRO A 117 7.97 -7.15 14.60
C PRO A 117 7.71 -6.91 16.09
N ARG A 118 6.54 -7.33 16.58
CA ARG A 118 6.20 -7.34 18.00
C ARG A 118 6.90 -8.52 18.68
N ARG A 119 7.48 -8.28 19.86
CA ARG A 119 8.13 -9.31 20.68
C ARG A 119 7.30 -9.76 21.88
N ALA A 120 6.23 -9.03 22.19
CA ALA A 120 5.29 -9.35 23.26
C ALA A 120 4.00 -9.95 22.67
N PRO A 121 3.28 -10.79 23.44
CA PRO A 121 1.98 -11.29 23.02
C PRO A 121 0.98 -10.15 22.81
N ALA A 122 0.08 -10.31 21.85
CA ALA A 122 -0.94 -9.32 21.53
C ALA A 122 -2.27 -10.00 21.23
N LEU A 123 -3.35 -9.35 21.66
CA LEU A 123 -4.72 -9.74 21.35
C LEU A 123 -5.35 -8.63 20.50
N ARG A 124 -5.98 -9.00 19.39
CA ARG A 124 -6.72 -8.08 18.52
C ARG A 124 -8.10 -8.62 18.23
N PHE A 125 -9.11 -7.79 18.42
CA PHE A 125 -10.49 -8.12 18.08
C PHE A 125 -10.84 -7.57 16.70
N PHE A 126 -11.70 -8.29 16.00
CA PHE A 126 -12.33 -7.85 14.77
C PHE A 126 -13.76 -8.38 14.70
N PRO A 127 -14.67 -7.77 13.92
CA PRO A 127 -16.02 -8.30 13.77
C PRO A 127 -15.96 -9.76 13.26
N GLY A 128 -16.50 -10.71 14.03
CA GLY A 128 -16.48 -12.14 13.71
C GLY A 128 -15.40 -12.96 14.43
N GLY A 129 -14.46 -12.33 15.16
CA GLY A 129 -13.43 -13.09 15.86
C GLY A 129 -12.35 -12.30 16.60
N LEU A 130 -11.29 -13.00 16.96
CA LEU A 130 -10.09 -12.44 17.56
C LEU A 130 -8.83 -13.08 16.99
N VAL A 131 -7.73 -12.36 17.11
CA VAL A 131 -6.38 -12.84 16.82
C VAL A 131 -5.58 -12.82 18.11
N LEU A 132 -5.02 -13.96 18.46
CA LEU A 132 -3.98 -14.07 19.48
C LEU A 132 -2.64 -14.25 18.77
N ALA A 133 -1.71 -13.33 19.01
CA ALA A 133 -0.33 -13.45 18.56
C ALA A 133 0.61 -13.65 19.75
N ALA A 134 1.55 -14.56 19.59
CA ALA A 134 2.69 -14.76 20.49
C ALA A 134 3.95 -14.88 19.64
N PHE A 135 4.91 -13.97 19.87
CA PHE A 135 6.14 -13.86 19.07
C PHE A 135 5.81 -13.71 17.56
N THR A 136 6.29 -14.62 16.71
CA THR A 136 6.07 -14.61 15.25
C THR A 136 4.81 -15.35 14.81
N LYS A 137 4.09 -15.99 15.73
CA LYS A 137 2.92 -16.82 15.41
C LYS A 137 1.63 -16.10 15.80
N ALA A 138 0.66 -16.12 14.89
CA ALA A 138 -0.70 -15.66 15.14
C ALA A 138 -1.69 -16.81 14.91
N ARG A 139 -2.71 -16.89 15.76
CA ARG A 139 -3.89 -17.74 15.55
C ARG A 139 -5.14 -16.89 15.53
N VAL A 140 -5.98 -17.12 14.53
CA VAL A 140 -7.29 -16.49 14.36
C VAL A 140 -8.32 -17.43 14.96
N PHE A 141 -9.24 -16.88 15.75
CA PHE A 141 -10.37 -17.58 16.34
C PHE A 141 -11.66 -16.88 15.91
N GLY A 142 -12.66 -17.65 15.47
CA GLY A 142 -13.91 -17.12 14.92
C GLY A 142 -13.99 -17.27 13.39
N ARG A 143 -15.08 -16.79 12.80
CA ARG A 143 -15.26 -16.75 11.34
C ARG A 143 -14.85 -15.37 10.86
N ALA A 144 -13.83 -15.33 10.00
CA ALA A 144 -13.71 -14.26 9.03
C ALA A 144 -14.88 -14.48 8.06
#